data_AF-A0A6M3JLF0-F1
#
_entry.id   AF-A0A6M3JLF0-F1
#
_cell.length_a   1.000
_cell.length_b   1.000
_cell.length_c   1.000
_cell.angle_alpha   90.00
_cell.angle_beta   90.00
_cell.angle_gamma   90.00
#
_symmetry.space_group_name_H-M   'P 1'
#
loop_
_entity.id
_entity.type
_entity.pdbx_description
1 polymer ?
#
loop_
_entity_poly.entity_id
_entity_poly.type
_entity_poly.pdbx_seq_one_letter_code
_entity_poly.pdbx_strand_id
1 'polypeptide(L)'
;MNPKIVRCQGKWCVRSPYNMYNEPKMSICHWPIGKISQRIDLSFYEGQEVTPRYDRYSGIYTLRTAPYQHIDLYLIDGGKTQSIETVTENIPCPKVRKGIETRWENGRWEKLLKSGWKPA
;
A
#
# COMPACT_ATOMS: atom_id res chain seq x y z
N MET A 1 -2.44 -5.13 0.50
CA MET A 1 -2.76 -4.33 -0.70
C MET A 1 -1.47 -3.70 -1.19
N ASN A 2 -1.23 -3.70 -2.50
CA ASN A 2 0.01 -3.17 -3.05
C ASN A 2 -0.06 -1.65 -3.22
N PRO A 3 1.05 -0.93 -3.06
CA PRO A 3 1.12 0.49 -3.37
C PRO A 3 0.79 0.77 -4.83
N LYS A 4 0.17 1.92 -5.12
CA LYS A 4 -0.28 2.28 -6.47
C LYS A 4 0.02 3.74 -6.80
N ILE A 5 0.15 4.05 -8.09
CA ILE A 5 0.26 5.42 -8.58
C ILE A 5 -1.14 6.04 -8.61
N VAL A 6 -1.31 7.21 -8.01
CA VAL A 6 -2.59 7.94 -8.01
C VAL A 6 -2.36 9.45 -8.08
N ARG A 7 -3.39 10.21 -8.43
CA ARG A 7 -3.44 11.64 -8.11
C ARG A 7 -4.08 11.88 -6.74
N CYS A 8 -3.43 12.73 -5.93
CA CYS A 8 -3.98 13.24 -4.68
C CYS A 8 -3.65 14.73 -4.59
N GLN A 9 -4.65 15.57 -4.33
CA GLN A 9 -4.51 17.04 -4.23
C GLN A 9 -3.68 17.67 -5.37
N GLY A 10 -3.91 17.23 -6.61
CA GLY A 10 -3.23 17.75 -7.79
C GLY A 10 -1.78 17.27 -7.99
N LYS A 11 -1.25 16.43 -7.08
CA LYS A 11 0.10 15.86 -7.17
C LYS A 11 0.06 14.37 -7.47
N TRP A 12 1.05 13.89 -8.21
CA TRP A 12 1.30 12.47 -8.37
C TRP A 12 1.83 11.88 -7.06
N CYS A 13 1.19 10.82 -6.60
CA CYS A 13 1.50 10.17 -5.34
C CYS A 13 1.60 8.65 -5.49
N VAL A 14 2.38 8.03 -4.61
CA VAL A 14 2.27 6.61 -4.30
C VAL A 14 1.26 6.46 -3.16
N ARG A 15 0.10 5.87 -3.45
CA ARG A 15 -0.89 5.45 -2.45
C ARG A 15 -0.41 4.16 -1.81
N SER A 16 0.01 4.20 -0.56
CA SER A 16 0.53 3.04 0.16
C SER A 16 -0.35 2.71 1.38
N PRO A 17 -1.08 1.59 1.36
CA PRO A 17 -1.90 1.13 2.48
C PRO A 17 -1.08 0.33 3.50
N TYR A 18 -1.38 0.51 4.78
CA TYR A 18 -0.79 -0.20 5.91
C TYR A 18 -1.86 -0.62 6.90
N ASN A 19 -1.90 -1.91 7.23
CA ASN A 19 -2.83 -2.43 8.24
C ASN A 19 -2.37 -1.97 9.63
N MET A 20 -3.31 -1.52 10.45
CA MET A 20 -3.06 -1.28 11.87
C MET A 20 -2.89 -2.61 12.59
N TYR A 21 -1.98 -2.67 13.56
CA TYR A 21 -1.64 -3.93 14.21
C TYR A 21 -2.77 -4.45 15.13
N ASN A 22 -3.35 -3.54 15.91
CA ASN A 22 -4.30 -3.85 16.99
C ASN A 22 -5.78 -3.61 16.61
N GLU A 23 -6.04 -2.99 15.47
CA GLU A 23 -7.40 -2.63 15.06
C GLU A 23 -7.64 -3.05 13.61
N PRO A 24 -8.86 -3.52 13.25
CA PRO A 24 -9.23 -3.90 11.89
C PRO A 24 -9.43 -2.67 11.00
N LYS A 25 -8.36 -1.91 10.85
CA LYS A 25 -8.27 -0.66 10.11
C LYS A 25 -6.99 -0.66 9.29
N MET A 26 -6.99 0.14 8.24
CA MET A 26 -5.78 0.50 7.52
C MET A 26 -5.62 1.99 7.41
N SER A 27 -4.37 2.43 7.52
CA SER A 27 -3.95 3.77 7.14
C SER A 27 -3.45 3.75 5.71
N ILE A 28 -3.97 4.64 4.89
CA ILE A 28 -3.59 4.82 3.49
C ILE A 28 -2.87 6.16 3.39
N CYS A 29 -1.57 6.10 3.14
CA CYS A 29 -0.75 7.29 3.00
C CYS A 29 -0.57 7.64 1.51
N HIS A 30 -0.71 8.91 1.17
CA HIS A 30 -0.41 9.45 -0.16
C HIS A 30 0.95 10.15 -0.16
N TRP A 31 1.97 9.46 -0.67
CA TRP A 31 3.36 9.94 -0.69
C TRP A 31 3.66 10.66 -2.00
N PRO A 32 3.97 11.97 -2.01
CA PRO A 32 4.24 12.69 -3.25
C PRO A 32 5.49 12.22 -3.96
N ILE A 33 5.37 12.05 -5.28
CA ILE A 33 6.47 11.76 -6.18
C ILE A 33 7.15 13.07 -6.58
N GLY A 34 8.46 13.15 -6.37
CA GLY A 34 9.28 14.31 -6.74
C GLY A 34 10.03 14.14 -8.06
N LYS A 35 10.64 12.98 -8.26
CA LYS A 35 11.44 12.69 -9.46
C LYS A 35 11.11 11.30 -10.01
N ILE A 36 11.23 11.15 -11.32
CA ILE A 36 11.05 9.89 -12.04
C ILE A 36 12.36 9.57 -12.76
N SER A 37 12.79 8.31 -12.82
CA SER A 37 14.04 7.93 -13.51
C SER A 37 14.00 8.12 -15.02
N GLN A 38 12.80 8.19 -15.60
CA GLN A 38 12.56 8.35 -17.04
C GLN A 38 11.54 9.47 -17.27
N ARG A 39 11.67 10.21 -18.37
CA ARG A 39 10.72 11.25 -18.75
C ARG A 39 9.48 10.60 -19.39
N ILE A 40 8.47 10.36 -18.57
CA ILE A 40 7.19 9.76 -18.98
C ILE A 40 6.01 10.58 -18.44
N ASP A 41 4.83 10.39 -19.03
CA ASP A 41 3.59 10.86 -18.43
C ASP A 41 3.03 9.77 -17.51
N LEU A 42 2.90 10.10 -16.22
CA LEU A 42 2.35 9.20 -15.21
C LEU A 42 0.85 8.94 -15.37
N SER A 43 0.14 9.74 -16.19
CA SER A 43 -1.29 9.54 -16.46
C SER A 43 -1.59 8.15 -17.04
N PHE A 44 -0.71 7.64 -17.89
CA PHE A 44 -0.82 6.29 -18.47
C PHE A 44 -0.68 5.15 -17.45
N TYR A 45 -0.15 5.46 -16.26
CA TYR A 45 0.17 4.48 -15.23
C TYR A 45 -0.65 4.71 -13.95
N GLU A 46 -1.65 5.58 -13.98
CA GLU A 46 -2.56 5.75 -12.85
C GLU A 46 -3.27 4.42 -12.51
N GLY A 47 -3.31 4.09 -11.22
CA GLY A 47 -3.84 2.82 -10.71
C GLY A 47 -2.87 1.63 -10.81
N GLN A 48 -1.74 1.76 -11.51
CA GLN A 48 -0.75 0.70 -11.62
C GLN A 48 -0.03 0.45 -10.30
N GLU A 49 0.27 -0.81 -10.05
CA GLU A 49 0.98 -1.24 -8.85
C GLU A 49 2.46 -0.90 -8.93
N VAL A 50 3.02 -0.50 -7.79
CA VAL A 50 4.44 -0.21 -7.63
C VAL A 50 4.97 -0.92 -6.40
N THR A 51 6.22 -1.34 -6.47
CA THR A 51 6.89 -2.06 -5.38
C THR A 51 8.01 -1.21 -4.81
N PRO A 52 8.21 -1.15 -3.48
CA PRO A 52 9.42 -0.54 -2.92
C PRO A 52 10.67 -1.19 -3.53
N ARG A 53 11.65 -0.40 -3.99
CA ARG A 53 12.85 -0.92 -4.68
C ARG A 53 13.79 -1.70 -3.75
N TYR A 54 13.92 -1.24 -2.52
CA TYR A 54 14.74 -1.87 -1.47
C TYR A 54 13.86 -2.21 -0.27
N ASP A 55 13.41 -1.16 0.41
CA ASP A 55 12.45 -1.20 1.48
C ASP A 55 11.51 0.02 1.39
N ARG A 56 10.50 0.04 2.25
CA ARG A 56 9.50 1.12 2.32
C ARG A 56 10.05 2.46 2.81
N TYR A 57 11.22 2.47 3.43
CA TYR A 57 11.88 3.65 4.00
C TYR A 57 12.90 4.26 3.06
N SER A 58 13.25 3.59 1.96
CA SER A 58 14.14 4.13 0.94
C SER A 58 13.55 5.34 0.20
N GLY A 59 12.22 5.46 0.16
CA GLY A 59 11.52 6.46 -0.63
C GLY A 59 11.64 6.27 -2.15
N ILE A 60 11.97 5.05 -2.58
CA ILE A 60 12.06 4.68 -4.00
C ILE A 60 11.08 3.55 -4.26
N TYR A 61 10.15 3.79 -5.18
CA TYR A 61 9.21 2.80 -5.67
C TYR A 61 9.50 2.50 -7.14
N THR A 62 9.26 1.26 -7.54
CA THR A 62 9.53 0.78 -8.88
C THR A 62 8.22 0.36 -9.53
N LEU A 63 7.93 0.94 -10.69
CA LEU A 63 6.88 0.55 -11.61
C LEU A 63 7.49 -0.37 -12.67
N ARG A 64 6.98 -1.59 -12.80
CA ARG A 64 7.42 -2.53 -13.84
C ARG A 64 6.60 -2.31 -15.11
N THR A 65 7.23 -1.86 -16.18
CA THR A 65 6.55 -1.55 -17.44
C THR A 65 6.62 -2.69 -18.45
N ALA A 66 7.69 -3.48 -18.42
CA ALA A 66 7.88 -4.65 -19.26
C ALA A 66 8.85 -5.65 -18.59
N PRO A 67 9.03 -6.85 -19.14
CA PRO A 67 10.16 -7.70 -18.76
C PRO A 67 11.48 -6.90 -18.85
N TYR A 68 12.24 -6.85 -17.76
CA TYR A 68 13.51 -6.11 -17.62
C TYR A 68 13.44 -4.58 -17.73
N GLN A 69 12.26 -3.99 -17.92
CA GLN A 69 12.08 -2.54 -17.93
C GLN A 69 11.33 -2.09 -16.68
N HIS A 70 11.86 -1.04 -16.06
CA HIS A 70 11.26 -0.45 -14.89
C HIS A 70 11.50 1.06 -14.84
N ILE A 71 10.59 1.74 -14.16
CA ILE A 71 10.64 3.17 -13.90
C ILE A 71 10.67 3.34 -12.39
N ASP A 72 11.65 4.10 -11.91
CA ASP A 72 11.75 4.43 -10.49
C ASP A 72 11.08 5.77 -10.21
N LEU A 73 10.27 5.76 -9.17
CA LEU A 73 9.54 6.89 -8.62
C LEU A 73 10.23 7.25 -7.30
N TYR A 74 10.85 8.42 -7.28
CA TYR A 74 11.51 8.98 -6.11
C TYR A 74 10.55 9.93 -5.42
N LEU A 75 10.31 9.71 -4.14
CA LEU A 75 9.52 10.63 -3.33
C LEU A 75 10.26 11.97 -3.11
N ILE A 76 9.53 13.06 -2.87
CA ILE A 76 10.09 14.44 -2.79
C ILE A 76 11.29 14.56 -1.85
N ASP A 77 11.26 13.91 -0.69
CA ASP A 77 12.35 13.91 0.32
C ASP A 77 12.88 12.49 0.59
N GLY A 78 12.74 11.60 -0.40
CA GLY A 78 13.09 10.18 -0.27
C GLY A 78 12.41 9.55 0.95
N GLY A 79 13.20 8.84 1.76
CA GLY A 79 12.73 8.15 2.97
C GLY A 79 12.12 9.02 4.07
N LYS A 80 12.27 10.34 3.99
CA LYS A 80 11.75 11.30 4.96
C LYS A 80 10.49 12.03 4.48
N THR A 81 9.98 11.66 3.31
CA THR A 81 8.81 12.30 2.71
C THR A 81 7.61 12.19 3.63
N GLN A 82 6.94 13.31 3.87
CA GLN A 82 5.65 13.32 4.58
C GLN A 82 4.50 13.06 3.62
N SER A 83 3.48 12.34 4.08
CA SER A 83 2.27 12.10 3.29
C SER A 83 1.49 13.40 3.18
N ILE A 84 0.99 13.71 1.97
CA ILE A 84 0.09 14.86 1.78
C ILE A 84 -1.29 14.60 2.40
N GLU A 85 -1.69 13.34 2.43
CA GLU A 85 -2.94 12.90 3.00
C GLU A 85 -2.75 11.52 3.60
N THR A 86 -3.37 11.29 4.76
CA THR A 86 -3.53 9.96 5.34
C THR A 86 -4.99 9.74 5.65
N VAL A 87 -5.56 8.68 5.09
CA VAL A 87 -6.95 8.27 5.32
C VAL A 87 -6.96 6.97 6.10
N THR A 88 -7.90 6.83 7.04
CA THR A 88 -8.12 5.55 7.73
C THR A 88 -9.39 4.90 7.22
N GLU A 89 -9.29 3.65 6.79
CA GLU A 89 -10.42 2.84 6.32
C GLU A 89 -10.56 1.59 7.20
N ASN A 90 -11.80 1.16 7.43
CA ASN A 90 -12.06 -0.09 8.15
C ASN A 90 -11.80 -1.29 7.22
N ILE A 91 -11.17 -2.34 7.76
CA ILE A 91 -10.99 -3.61 7.05
C ILE A 91 -12.16 -4.52 7.47
N PRO A 92 -13.09 -4.83 6.56
CA PRO A 92 -14.28 -5.60 6.92
C PRO A 92 -13.90 -7.01 7.41
N CYS A 93 -14.64 -7.49 8.41
CA CYS A 93 -14.51 -8.87 8.86
C CYS A 93 -14.82 -9.84 7.70
N PRO A 94 -13.97 -10.84 7.44
CA PRO A 94 -14.19 -11.78 6.35
C PRO A 94 -15.43 -12.62 6.60
N LYS A 95 -16.10 -12.99 5.52
CA LYS A 95 -17.29 -13.85 5.59
C LYS A 95 -16.88 -15.27 5.96
N VAL A 96 -17.04 -15.63 7.23
CA VAL A 96 -16.83 -17.00 7.74
C VAL A 96 -18.14 -17.76 7.92
N ARG A 97 -18.07 -19.09 8.00
CA ARG A 97 -19.23 -19.93 8.32
C ARG A 97 -19.74 -19.59 9.73
N LYS A 98 -21.07 -19.59 9.90
CA LYS A 98 -21.72 -19.39 11.21
C LYS A 98 -21.11 -20.30 12.29
N GLY A 99 -20.79 -19.72 13.44
CA GLY A 99 -20.18 -20.40 14.58
C GLY A 99 -18.65 -20.43 14.58
N ILE A 100 -17.99 -19.93 13.53
CA ILE A 100 -16.54 -19.72 13.53
C ILE A 100 -16.26 -18.35 14.15
N GLU A 101 -15.44 -18.34 15.20
CA GLU A 101 -14.94 -17.12 15.82
C GLU A 101 -13.89 -16.45 14.93
N THR A 102 -13.90 -15.12 14.89
CA THR A 102 -12.92 -14.31 14.17
C THR A 102 -12.33 -13.28 15.12
N ARG A 103 -11.05 -12.95 14.91
CA ARG A 103 -10.36 -11.89 15.64
C ARG A 103 -9.42 -11.13 14.72
N TRP A 104 -9.10 -9.90 15.08
CA TRP A 104 -8.02 -9.14 14.46
C TRP A 104 -6.75 -9.31 15.29
N GLU A 105 -5.68 -9.82 14.67
CA GLU A 105 -4.41 -10.08 15.36
C GLU A 105 -3.25 -9.85 14.37
N ASN A 106 -2.20 -9.18 14.83
CA ASN A 106 -0.97 -8.94 14.06
C ASN A 106 -1.22 -8.33 12.66
N GLY A 107 -2.18 -7.40 12.57
CA GLY A 107 -2.50 -6.69 11.34
C GLY A 107 -3.30 -7.50 10.30
N ARG A 108 -3.98 -8.58 10.70
CA ARG A 108 -4.87 -9.35 9.82
C ARG A 108 -6.04 -9.98 10.57
N TRP A 109 -7.07 -10.35 9.81
CA TRP A 109 -8.13 -11.22 10.33
C TRP A 109 -7.65 -12.66 10.47
N GLU A 110 -7.98 -13.27 11.60
CA GLU A 110 -7.80 -14.68 11.88
C GLU A 110 -9.15 -15.34 12.23
N LYS A 111 -9.28 -16.63 11.91
CA LYS A 111 -10.44 -17.46 12.24
C LYS A 111 -10.00 -18.64 13.10
N LEU A 112 -10.85 -19.05 14.04
CA LEU A 112 -10.59 -20.20 14.90
C LEU A 112 -10.99 -21.50 14.21
N LEU A 113 -10.02 -22.36 13.93
CA LEU A 113 -10.23 -23.74 13.47
C LEU A 113 -9.88 -24.72 14.59
N LYS A 114 -10.19 -26.02 14.40
CA LYS A 114 -9.76 -27.08 15.33
C LYS A 114 -8.23 -27.13 15.52
N SER A 115 -7.48 -26.68 14.52
CA SER A 115 -6.02 -26.58 14.54
C SER A 115 -5.49 -25.23 15.08
N GLY A 116 -6.37 -24.43 15.69
CA GLY A 116 -6.06 -23.11 16.25
C GLY A 116 -6.39 -21.96 15.31
N TRP A 117 -5.87 -20.77 15.64
CA TRP A 117 -6.04 -19.55 14.86
C TRP A 117 -5.27 -19.63 13.54
N LYS A 118 -5.97 -19.30 12.45
CA LYS A 118 -5.39 -19.26 11.10
C LYS A 118 -5.82 -17.97 10.40
N PRO A 119 -5.01 -17.45 9.44
CA PRO A 119 -5.46 -16.38 8.56
C PRO A 119 -6.83 -16.71 7.98
N ALA A 120 -7.76 -15.76 8.13
CA ALA A 120 -9.16 -15.96 7.78
C ALA A 120 -9.38 -16.00 6.27
#